data_AF-A0A2H1KSP0-F1
#
_entry.id   AF-A0A2H1KSP0-F1
#
_cell.length_a   1.000
_cell.length_b   1.000
_cell.length_c   1.000
_cell.angle_alpha   90.00
_cell.angle_beta   90.00
_cell.angle_gamma   90.00
#
_symmetry.space_group_name_H-M   'P 1'
#
loop_
_entity.id
_entity.type
_entity.pdbx_description
1 polymer ?
#
loop_
_entity_poly.entity_id
_entity_poly.type
_entity_poly.pdbx_seq_one_letter_code
_entity_poly.pdbx_strand_id
1 'polypeptide(L)'
;MKGCRLLESGEVGFGIAPIWQTSANDAAYFISGRGTTDAQAAHTRAEALGIPGNVNIYFAVDFGAFGDTIDDLIVPYFQELDAETTALGGNPIGVYGPRAVCNRMEQ
;
A
#
# COMPACT_ATOMS: atom_id res chain seq x y z
N MET A 1 -33.41 -43.27 -6.59
CA MET A 1 -33.47 -41.99 -5.84
C MET A 1 -32.13 -41.28 -6.00
N LYS A 2 -32.06 -40.25 -6.85
CA LYS A 2 -30.94 -39.31 -6.87
C LYS A 2 -31.46 -38.02 -6.21
N GLY A 3 -30.88 -37.67 -5.07
CA GLY A 3 -31.29 -36.50 -4.29
C GLY A 3 -30.97 -35.22 -5.04
N CYS A 4 -31.95 -34.34 -5.16
CA CYS A 4 -31.77 -32.96 -5.60
C CYS A 4 -31.22 -32.17 -4.40
N ARG A 5 -30.01 -31.60 -4.52
CA ARG A 5 -29.42 -30.74 -3.48
C ARG A 5 -29.75 -29.29 -3.80
N LEU A 6 -30.25 -28.55 -2.80
CA LEU A 6 -30.37 -27.10 -2.84
C LEU A 6 -28.96 -26.52 -3.02
N LEU A 7 -28.76 -25.71 -4.06
CA LEU A 7 -27.60 -24.85 -4.16
C LEU A 7 -27.74 -23.79 -3.06
N GLU A 8 -26.89 -23.86 -2.04
CA GLU A 8 -26.70 -22.75 -1.12
C GLU A 8 -26.28 -21.53 -1.95
N SER A 9 -26.83 -20.36 -1.60
CA SER A 9 -26.47 -19.08 -2.22
C SER A 9 -24.97 -18.91 -2.12
N GLY A 10 -24.25 -19.16 -3.22
CA GLY A 10 -22.82 -18.98 -3.27
C GLY A 10 -22.50 -17.52 -2.98
N GLU A 11 -21.74 -17.28 -1.92
CA GLU A 11 -21.16 -15.97 -1.66
C GLU A 11 -20.30 -15.59 -2.87
N VAL A 12 -20.60 -14.46 -3.49
CA VAL A 12 -19.71 -13.86 -4.47
C VAL A 12 -18.56 -13.24 -3.67
N GLY A 13 -17.42 -13.92 -3.61
CA GLY A 13 -16.23 -13.41 -2.94
C GLY A 13 -15.69 -12.19 -3.68
N PHE A 14 -15.62 -11.04 -3.00
CA PHE A 14 -14.94 -9.85 -3.50
C PHE A 14 -13.58 -9.69 -2.82
N GLY A 15 -12.54 -9.39 -3.60
CA GLY A 15 -11.23 -9.02 -3.06
C GLY A 15 -11.21 -7.56 -2.64
N ILE A 16 -10.50 -7.25 -1.56
CA ILE A 16 -10.23 -5.88 -1.10
C ILE A 16 -8.73 -5.61 -1.25
N ALA A 17 -8.39 -4.47 -1.84
CA ALA A 17 -7.02 -3.97 -1.93
C ALA A 17 -6.91 -2.63 -1.18
N PRO A 18 -6.38 -2.62 0.04
CA PRO A 18 -6.20 -1.39 0.81
C PRO A 18 -5.21 -0.43 0.14
N ILE A 19 -5.56 0.86 0.10
CA ILE A 19 -4.69 1.93 -0.37
C ILE A 19 -4.51 2.96 0.76
N TRP A 20 -3.27 3.33 1.05
CA TRP A 20 -2.92 4.46 1.91
C TRP A 20 -2.63 5.69 1.06
N GLN A 21 -3.45 6.73 1.25
CA GLN A 21 -3.27 8.04 0.61
C GLN A 21 -3.75 9.13 1.56
N THR A 22 -2.87 10.11 1.81
CA THR A 22 -3.19 11.34 2.55
C THR A 22 -3.09 12.53 1.60
N SER A 23 -1.87 13.03 1.33
CA SER A 23 -1.58 14.18 0.47
C SER A 23 -0.46 13.89 -0.54
N ALA A 24 -0.30 12.63 -0.95
CA ALA A 24 0.75 12.17 -1.87
C ALA A 24 0.52 12.60 -3.33
N ASN A 25 0.01 13.82 -3.54
CA ASN A 25 -0.41 14.39 -4.83
C ASN A 25 0.57 15.45 -5.38
N ASP A 26 1.73 15.63 -4.73
CA ASP A 26 2.85 16.41 -5.24
C ASP A 26 4.19 15.99 -4.59
N ALA A 27 5.30 16.45 -5.17
CA ALA A 27 6.64 16.08 -4.74
C ALA A 27 7.01 16.56 -3.32
N ALA A 28 6.45 17.69 -2.86
CA ALA A 28 6.76 18.24 -1.53
C ALA A 28 6.15 17.40 -0.39
N TYR A 29 5.28 16.45 -0.70
CA TYR A 29 4.83 15.45 0.25
C TYR A 29 5.96 14.53 0.72
N PHE A 30 6.85 14.17 -0.21
CA PHE A 30 7.91 13.18 -0.06
C PHE A 30 9.17 13.82 0.53
N ILE A 31 9.13 14.04 1.84
CA ILE A 31 10.24 14.56 2.63
C ILE A 31 10.77 13.49 3.59
N SER A 32 12.00 13.66 4.06
CA SER A 32 12.58 12.74 5.04
C SER A 32 11.75 12.65 6.33
N GLY A 33 11.61 11.43 6.83
CA GLY A 33 10.77 11.06 7.97
C GLY A 33 9.31 10.82 7.62
N ARG A 34 8.84 11.23 6.42
CA ARG A 34 7.43 11.02 6.02
C ARG A 34 7.11 9.53 5.94
N GLY A 35 8.02 8.72 5.40
CA GLY A 35 7.81 7.28 5.24
C GLY A 35 7.57 6.59 6.59
N THR A 36 8.39 6.94 7.58
CA THR A 36 8.22 6.47 8.97
C THR A 36 6.86 6.86 9.55
N THR A 37 6.47 8.13 9.44
CA THR A 37 5.19 8.58 9.99
C THR A 37 3.99 7.92 9.32
N ASP A 38 4.07 7.69 8.01
CA ASP A 38 3.01 7.03 7.25
C ASP A 38 2.93 5.53 7.57
N ALA A 39 4.06 4.84 7.76
CA ALA A 39 4.08 3.44 8.20
C ALA A 39 3.35 3.26 9.53
N GLN A 40 3.65 4.11 10.52
CA GLN A 40 3.03 4.06 11.84
C GLN A 40 1.52 4.30 11.77
N ALA A 41 1.11 5.30 10.99
CA ALA A 41 -0.29 5.64 10.82
C ALA A 41 -1.06 4.56 10.05
N ALA A 42 -0.47 4.01 8.99
CA ALA A 42 -1.05 2.93 8.21
C ALA A 42 -1.17 1.63 9.02
N HIS A 43 -0.14 1.27 9.79
CA HIS A 43 -0.17 0.11 10.67
C HIS A 43 -1.29 0.23 11.72
N THR A 44 -1.35 1.35 12.44
CA THR A 44 -2.42 1.63 13.43
C THR A 44 -3.81 1.52 12.78
N ARG A 45 -3.94 2.04 11.55
CA ARG A 45 -5.22 2.01 10.84
C ARG A 45 -5.58 0.60 10.36
N ALA A 46 -4.60 -0.18 9.92
CA ALA A 46 -4.76 -1.56 9.49
C ALA A 46 -5.24 -2.44 10.64
N GLU A 47 -4.63 -2.31 11.82
CA GLU A 47 -5.06 -3.01 13.03
C GLU A 47 -6.49 -2.62 13.43
N ALA A 48 -6.80 -1.32 13.44
CA ALA A 48 -8.13 -0.82 13.79
C ALA A 48 -9.23 -1.28 12.82
N LEU A 49 -8.89 -1.54 11.56
CA LEU A 49 -9.80 -2.05 10.53
C LEU A 49 -9.81 -3.58 10.44
N GLY A 50 -8.97 -4.27 11.21
CA GLY A 50 -8.84 -5.72 11.16
C GLY A 50 -8.29 -6.24 9.82
N ILE A 51 -7.44 -5.45 9.14
CA ILE A 51 -6.79 -5.90 7.91
C ILE A 51 -5.85 -7.07 8.25
N PRO A 52 -6.02 -8.25 7.65
CA PRO A 52 -5.14 -9.38 7.92
C PRO A 52 -3.69 -9.05 7.56
N GLY A 53 -2.74 -9.45 8.41
CA GLY A 53 -1.32 -9.10 8.24
C GLY A 53 -0.66 -9.60 6.96
N ASN A 54 -1.27 -10.53 6.23
CA ASN A 54 -0.81 -11.03 4.93
C ASN A 54 -1.41 -10.28 3.73
N VAL A 55 -2.22 -9.25 3.96
CA VAL A 55 -2.79 -8.40 2.91
C VAL A 55 -1.86 -7.21 2.67
N ASN A 56 -1.53 -6.97 1.40
CA ASN A 56 -0.69 -5.83 1.03
C ASN A 56 -1.45 -4.52 1.17
N ILE A 57 -0.77 -3.49 1.70
CA ILE A 57 -1.27 -2.10 1.69
C ILE A 57 -0.49 -1.33 0.63
N TYR A 58 -1.19 -0.73 -0.33
CA TYR A 58 -0.57 0.04 -1.41
C TYR A 58 -0.47 1.51 -1.03
N PHE A 59 0.73 2.08 -1.06
CA PHE A 59 0.95 3.49 -0.77
C PHE A 59 0.97 4.29 -2.07
N ALA A 60 0.22 5.39 -2.07
CA ALA A 60 -0.01 6.18 -3.26
C ALA A 60 1.15 7.13 -3.58
N VAL A 61 1.49 7.21 -4.87
CA VAL A 61 2.14 8.34 -5.51
C VAL A 61 1.15 8.86 -6.55
N ASP A 62 0.33 9.83 -6.18
CA ASP A 62 -0.83 10.28 -6.96
C ASP A 62 -0.55 11.57 -7.74
N PHE A 63 0.59 11.60 -8.43
CA PHE A 63 0.96 12.70 -9.32
C PHE A 63 1.95 12.22 -10.38
N GLY A 64 2.14 13.02 -11.43
CA GLY A 64 3.12 12.72 -12.48
C GLY A 64 4.57 12.87 -12.00
N ALA A 65 5.12 11.82 -11.39
CA ALA A 65 6.52 11.74 -10.98
C ALA A 65 7.42 11.12 -12.05
N PHE A 66 8.61 11.70 -12.27
CA PHE A 66 9.58 11.28 -13.29
C PHE A 66 11.02 11.59 -12.84
N GLY A 67 11.99 10.85 -13.39
CA GLY A 67 13.43 11.12 -13.22
C GLY A 67 13.83 11.26 -11.75
N ASP A 68 14.61 12.31 -11.47
CA ASP A 68 15.15 12.63 -10.14
C ASP A 68 14.08 12.74 -9.04
N THR A 69 12.84 13.12 -9.38
CA THR A 69 11.75 13.12 -8.37
C THR A 69 11.50 11.72 -7.81
N ILE A 70 11.64 10.69 -8.65
CA ILE A 70 11.49 9.31 -8.21
C ILE A 70 12.71 8.89 -7.37
N ASP A 71 13.91 9.12 -7.88
CA ASP A 71 15.13 8.64 -7.25
C ASP A 71 15.48 9.39 -5.95
N ASP A 72 15.24 10.70 -5.90
CA ASP A 72 15.68 11.54 -4.78
C ASP A 72 14.61 11.70 -3.69
N LEU A 73 13.32 11.49 -4.02
CA LEU A 73 12.22 11.73 -3.08
C LEU A 73 11.38 10.47 -2.80
N ILE A 74 10.90 9.80 -3.85
CA ILE A 74 9.99 8.67 -3.71
C ILE A 74 10.72 7.42 -3.20
N VAL A 75 11.89 7.10 -3.75
CA VAL A 75 12.67 5.93 -3.32
C VAL A 75 13.07 6.04 -1.83
N PRO A 76 13.64 7.16 -1.35
CA PRO A 76 13.94 7.32 0.07
C PRO A 76 12.72 7.22 0.97
N TYR A 77 11.58 7.80 0.56
CA TYR A 77 10.32 7.66 1.28
C TYR A 77 9.90 6.20 1.44
N PHE A 78 9.97 5.41 0.37
CA PHE A 78 9.60 4.00 0.42
C PHE A 78 10.61 3.14 1.21
N GLN A 79 11.88 3.52 1.25
CA GLN A 79 12.88 2.88 2.11
C GLN A 79 12.60 3.12 3.60
N GLU A 80 12.28 4.35 3.98
CA GLU A 80 11.85 4.69 5.34
C GLU A 80 10.57 3.93 5.72
N LEU A 81 9.61 3.89 4.80
CA LEU A 81 8.32 3.21 4.97
C LEU A 81 8.48 1.70 5.19
N ASP A 82 9.30 1.02 4.38
CA ASP A 82 9.55 -0.42 4.48
C ASP A 82 10.28 -0.78 5.77
N ALA A 83 11.31 0.00 6.12
CA ALA A 83 12.07 -0.20 7.34
C ALA A 83 11.20 -0.08 8.60
N GLU A 84 10.38 0.97 8.68
CA GLU A 84 9.48 1.17 9.82
C GLU A 84 8.36 0.13 9.84
N THR A 85 7.77 -0.20 8.69
CA THR A 85 6.72 -1.23 8.59
C THR A 85 7.24 -2.59 9.05
N THR A 86 8.48 -2.94 8.68
CA THR A 86 9.15 -4.16 9.14
C THR A 86 9.40 -4.13 10.65
N ALA A 87 9.85 -2.99 11.19
CA ALA A 87 10.08 -2.82 12.62
C ALA A 87 8.79 -2.98 13.45
N LEU A 88 7.65 -2.54 12.90
CA LEU A 88 6.32 -2.69 13.51
C LEU A 88 5.71 -4.09 13.34
N GLY A 89 6.28 -4.95 12.48
CA GLY A 89 5.63 -6.20 12.07
C GLY A 89 4.32 -5.96 11.31
N GLY A 90 4.27 -4.87 10.53
CA GLY A 90 3.09 -4.46 9.78
C GLY A 90 2.84 -5.27 8.51
N ASN A 91 1.78 -4.89 7.81
CA ASN A 91 1.39 -5.46 6.53
C ASN A 91 2.48 -5.24 5.45
N PRO A 92 2.68 -6.19 4.52
CA PRO A 92 3.53 -5.96 3.36
C PRO A 92 3.06 -4.73 2.58
N ILE A 93 4.01 -3.97 2.05
CA ILE A 93 3.72 -2.74 1.32
C ILE A 93 3.75 -2.97 -0.19
N GLY A 94 2.94 -2.20 -0.92
CA GLY A 94 2.98 -2.07 -2.36
C GLY A 94 2.96 -0.60 -2.77
N VAL A 95 3.17 -0.33 -4.07
CA VAL A 95 3.12 1.02 -4.63
C VAL A 95 1.93 1.14 -5.57
N TYR A 96 1.15 2.21 -5.42
CA TYR A 96 0.15 2.64 -6.38
C TYR A 96 0.59 3.97 -6.99
N GLY A 97 0.79 4.05 -8.30
CA GLY A 97 1.21 5.31 -8.92
C GLY A 97 1.46 5.22 -10.42
N PRO A 98 2.06 6.26 -11.03
CA PRO A 98 2.40 6.28 -12.44
C PRO A 98 3.30 5.12 -12.84
N ARG A 99 3.18 4.70 -14.10
CA ARG A 99 4.00 3.61 -14.67
C ARG A 99 5.51 3.80 -14.43
N ALA A 100 6.01 5.03 -14.52
CA ALA A 100 7.43 5.32 -14.27
C ALA A 100 7.87 4.97 -12.84
N VAL A 101 7.01 5.25 -11.86
CA VAL A 101 7.23 4.90 -10.45
C VAL A 101 7.19 3.39 -10.28
N CYS A 102 6.13 2.71 -10.76
CA CYS A 102 6.01 1.26 -10.64
C CYS A 102 7.22 0.54 -11.26
N ASN A 103 7.61 0.90 -12.48
CA ASN A 103 8.79 0.32 -13.14
C ASN A 103 10.09 0.53 -12.36
N ARG A 104 10.21 1.65 -11.64
CA ARG A 104 11.40 1.95 -10.83
C ARG A 104 11.47 1.16 -9.52
N MET A 105 10.30 0.79 -8.99
CA MET A 105 10.15 0.04 -7.73
C MET A 105 10.19 -1.49 -7.93
N GLU A 106 10.03 -1.96 -9.18
CA GLU A 106 10.15 -3.38 -9.56
C GLU A 106 11.61 -3.84 -9.83
N GLN A 107 12.58 -2.92 -9.81
CA GLN A 107 14.01 -3.17 -10.04
C GLN A 107 14.77 -3.33 -8.74
#